data_AF-A0A074U0X3-F1
#
_entry.id   AF-A0A074U0X3-F1
#
_cell.length_a   1.000
_cell.length_b   1.000
_cell.length_c   1.000
_cell.angle_alpha   90.00
_cell.angle_beta   90.00
_cell.angle_gamma   90.00
#
_symmetry.space_group_name_H-M   'P 1'
#
loop_
_entity.id
_entity.type
_entity.pdbx_description
1 polymer ?
#
loop_
_entity_poly.entity_id
_entity_poly.type
_entity_poly.pdbx_seq_one_letter_code
_entity_poly.pdbx_strand_id
1 'polypeptide(L)'
;MPVLDGAGLSSMLAPQLQMAEALIARNIETLDFLRARFERDQEMLARLSEERDPMQSMNLWSAFWQRTMSDYSSEMTKLATSASALAETAVRTATQEGEAMARQASGKR
;
A
#
# COMPACT_ATOMS: atom_id res chain seq x y z
N MET A 1 5.66 9.96 38.79
CA MET A 1 5.72 9.44 37.40
C MET A 1 7.15 9.57 36.94
N PRO A 2 7.82 8.52 36.44
CA PRO A 2 9.10 8.71 35.77
C PRO A 2 8.84 9.58 34.54
N VAL A 3 9.52 10.72 34.45
CA VAL A 3 9.48 11.57 33.25
C VAL A 3 10.26 10.79 32.19
N LEU A 4 9.57 10.33 31.15
CA LEU A 4 10.25 9.73 30.00
C LEU A 4 11.19 10.79 29.42
N ASP A 5 12.47 10.46 29.34
CA ASP A 5 13.43 11.32 28.65
C ASP A 5 13.13 11.35 27.14
N GLY A 6 13.70 12.31 26.42
CA GLY A 6 13.48 12.44 24.98
C GLY A 6 13.88 11.18 24.19
N ALA A 7 14.82 10.40 24.70
CA ALA A 7 15.25 9.11 24.13
C ALA A 7 14.18 8.02 24.30
N GLY A 8 13.56 7.92 25.49
CA GLY A 8 12.45 7.00 25.76
C GLY A 8 11.23 7.30 24.91
N LEU A 9 10.86 8.58 24.76
CA LEU A 9 9.75 8.99 23.89
C LEU A 9 10.03 8.70 22.40
N SER A 10 11.27 8.96 21.94
CA SER A 10 11.67 8.67 20.56
C SER A 10 11.66 7.17 20.25
N SER A 11 12.08 6.32 21.21
CA SER A 11 12.04 4.86 21.05
C SER A 11 10.63 4.29 20.98
N MET A 12 9.66 4.90 21.68
CA MET A 12 8.24 4.50 21.62
C MET A 12 7.56 4.94 20.32
N LEU A 13 7.98 6.07 19.74
CA LEU A 13 7.39 6.62 18.51
C LEU A 13 7.96 6.00 17.22
N ALA A 14 9.19 5.48 17.27
CA ALA A 14 9.88 4.96 16.09
C ALA A 14 9.09 3.90 15.30
N PRO A 15 8.42 2.90 15.92
CA PRO A 15 7.63 1.91 15.18
C PRO A 15 6.41 2.52 14.49
N GLN A 16 5.75 3.50 15.12
CA GLN A 16 4.59 4.16 14.53
C GLN A 16 4.99 5.06 13.35
N LEU A 17 6.16 5.72 13.44
CA LEU A 17 6.72 6.51 12.34
C LEU A 17 7.10 5.64 11.14
N GLN A 18 7.77 4.50 11.37
CA GLN A 18 8.11 3.55 10.31
C GLN A 18 6.87 3.00 9.61
N MET A 19 5.81 2.70 10.37
CA MET A 19 4.54 2.25 9.81
C MET A 19 3.86 3.35 8.97
N ALA A 20 3.92 4.60 9.41
CA ALA A 20 3.39 5.74 8.66
C ALA A 20 4.17 5.98 7.35
N GLU A 21 5.51 5.92 7.39
CA GLU A 21 6.35 6.02 6.18
C GLU A 21 6.03 4.90 5.19
N ALA A 22 5.90 3.64 5.65
CA ALA A 22 5.55 2.51 4.80
C ALA A 22 4.17 2.67 4.15
N LEU A 23 3.18 3.18 4.89
CA LEU A 23 1.85 3.48 4.36
C LEU A 23 1.90 4.57 3.28
N ILE A 24 2.66 5.65 3.54
CA ILE A 24 2.81 6.75 2.58
C ILE A 24 3.51 6.26 1.30
N ALA A 25 4.59 5.49 1.42
CA ALA A 25 5.28 4.90 0.28
C ALA A 25 4.33 4.03 -0.55
N ARG A 26 3.50 3.20 0.11
CA ARG A 26 2.52 2.36 -0.59
C ARG A 26 1.43 3.18 -1.30
N ASN A 27 1.00 4.28 -0.70
CA ASN A 27 0.05 5.18 -1.34
C ASN A 27 0.64 5.83 -2.60
N ILE A 28 1.92 6.23 -2.55
CA ILE A 28 2.64 6.78 -3.71
C ILE A 28 2.67 5.74 -4.85
N GLU A 29 3.07 4.50 -4.56
CA GLU A 29 3.09 3.43 -5.57
C GLU A 29 1.71 3.20 -6.21
N THR A 30 0.64 3.25 -5.40
CA THR A 30 -0.74 3.07 -5.87
C THR A 30 -1.16 4.22 -6.78
N LEU A 31 -0.79 5.46 -6.44
CA LEU A 31 -1.08 6.63 -7.26
C LEU A 31 -0.30 6.60 -8.59
N ASP A 32 0.97 6.19 -8.56
CA ASP A 32 1.79 6.03 -9.76
C ASP A 32 1.21 4.97 -10.70
N PHE A 33 0.73 3.85 -10.14
CA PHE A 33 0.00 2.85 -10.92
C PHE A 33 -1.24 3.45 -11.58
N LEU A 34 -2.09 4.14 -10.82
CA LEU A 34 -3.34 4.72 -11.34
C LEU A 34 -3.06 5.72 -12.46
N ARG A 35 -2.04 6.55 -12.28
CA ARG A 35 -1.58 7.47 -13.30
C ARG A 35 -1.17 6.73 -14.58
N ALA A 36 -0.26 5.77 -14.48
CA ALA A 36 0.21 5.01 -15.64
C ALA A 36 -0.93 4.24 -16.33
N ARG A 37 -1.90 3.74 -15.54
CA ARG A 37 -3.10 3.07 -16.06
C ARG A 37 -3.94 4.03 -16.89
N PHE A 38 -4.21 5.23 -16.39
CA PHE A 38 -5.00 6.24 -17.09
C PHE A 38 -4.30 6.78 -18.34
N GLU A 39 -2.97 6.97 -18.30
CA GLU A 39 -2.19 7.37 -19.47
C GLU A 39 -2.32 6.32 -20.59
N ARG A 40 -2.23 5.03 -20.25
CA ARG A 40 -2.46 3.94 -21.22
C ARG A 40 -3.89 3.87 -21.73
N ASP A 41 -4.88 4.13 -20.87
CA ASP A 41 -6.29 4.17 -21.29
C ASP A 41 -6.53 5.24 -22.33
N GLN A 42 -5.99 6.43 -22.11
CA GLN A 42 -6.11 7.52 -23.06
C GLN A 42 -5.47 7.16 -24.40
N GLU A 43 -4.25 6.61 -24.40
CA GLU A 43 -3.58 6.17 -25.62
C GLU A 43 -4.42 5.14 -26.37
N MET A 44 -5.00 4.19 -25.66
CA MET A 44 -5.76 3.11 -26.29
C MET A 44 -7.11 3.56 -26.84
N LEU A 45 -7.79 4.48 -26.14
CA LEU A 45 -9.01 5.11 -26.61
C LEU A 45 -8.75 5.98 -27.84
N ALA A 46 -7.61 6.68 -27.89
CA ALA A 46 -7.19 7.41 -29.09
C ALA A 46 -6.94 6.47 -30.28
N ARG A 47 -6.29 5.34 -30.05
CA ARG A 47 -6.11 4.32 -31.11
C ARG A 47 -7.45 3.76 -31.60
N LEU A 48 -8.40 3.53 -30.69
CA LEU A 48 -9.75 3.08 -31.03
C LEU A 48 -10.53 4.09 -31.86
N SER A 49 -10.36 5.40 -31.61
CA SER A 49 -11.05 6.44 -32.37
C SER A 49 -10.50 6.63 -33.78
N GLU A 50 -9.24 6.23 -34.02
CA GLU A 50 -8.59 6.29 -35.32
C GLU A 50 -8.78 5.02 -36.16
N GLU A 51 -9.06 3.87 -35.52
CA GLU A 51 -9.23 2.58 -36.19
C GLU A 51 -10.54 2.52 -36.98
N ARG A 52 -10.44 2.12 -38.25
CA ARG A 52 -11.57 2.07 -39.20
C ARG A 52 -12.02 0.66 -39.51
N ASP A 53 -11.19 -0.35 -39.25
CA ASP A 53 -11.55 -1.74 -39.39
C ASP A 53 -12.37 -2.19 -38.16
N PRO A 54 -13.67 -2.53 -38.33
CA PRO A 54 -14.53 -2.95 -37.23
C PRO A 54 -13.99 -4.16 -36.47
N MET A 55 -13.30 -5.09 -37.14
CA MET A 55 -12.71 -6.26 -36.48
C MET A 55 -11.54 -5.84 -35.58
N GLN A 56 -10.70 -4.92 -36.04
CA GLN A 56 -9.59 -4.42 -35.25
C GLN A 56 -10.06 -3.54 -34.10
N SER A 57 -11.08 -2.71 -34.30
CA SER A 57 -11.72 -1.94 -33.22
C SER A 57 -12.26 -2.88 -32.13
N MET A 58 -12.93 -3.98 -32.51
CA MET A 58 -13.42 -4.96 -31.53
C MET A 58 -12.30 -5.69 -30.79
N ASN A 59 -11.21 -6.03 -31.48
CA ASN A 59 -10.03 -6.64 -30.85
C ASN A 59 -9.38 -5.68 -29.84
N LEU A 60 -9.17 -4.42 -30.22
CA LEU A 60 -8.64 -3.38 -29.35
C LEU A 60 -9.55 -3.17 -28.14
N TRP A 61 -10.87 -3.11 -28.35
CA TRP A 61 -11.84 -2.96 -27.27
C TRP A 61 -11.85 -4.14 -26.30
N SER A 62 -11.73 -5.37 -26.79
CA SER A 62 -11.61 -6.55 -25.92
C SER A 62 -10.30 -6.53 -25.12
N ALA A 63 -9.19 -6.21 -25.79
CA ALA A 63 -7.88 -6.09 -25.17
C ALA A 63 -7.84 -5.01 -24.07
N PHE A 64 -8.61 -3.92 -24.24
CA PHE A 64 -8.81 -2.89 -23.21
C PHE A 64 -9.22 -3.53 -21.91
N TRP A 65 -10.40 -4.18 -21.93
CA TRP A 65 -11.06 -4.67 -20.74
C TRP A 65 -10.30 -5.82 -20.08
N GLN A 66 -9.70 -6.70 -20.89
CA GLN A 66 -8.84 -7.76 -20.37
C GLN A 66 -7.64 -7.19 -19.61
N ARG A 67 -6.95 -6.19 -20.18
CA ARG A 67 -5.82 -5.53 -19.51
C ARG A 67 -6.27 -4.75 -18.29
N THR A 68 -7.37 -3.98 -18.38
CA THR A 68 -7.97 -3.27 -17.26
C THR A 68 -8.17 -4.19 -16.06
N MET A 69 -8.90 -5.29 -16.27
CA MET A 69 -9.22 -6.22 -15.20
C MET A 69 -7.97 -6.89 -14.62
N SER A 70 -7.03 -7.30 -15.48
CA SER A 70 -5.78 -7.93 -15.05
C SER A 70 -4.92 -6.99 -14.20
N ASP A 71 -4.71 -5.76 -14.67
CA ASP A 71 -3.84 -4.78 -14.00
C ASP A 71 -4.41 -4.38 -12.64
N TYR A 72 -5.71 -4.07 -12.57
CA TYR A 72 -6.37 -3.76 -11.30
C TYR A 72 -6.36 -4.94 -10.33
N SER A 73 -6.59 -6.17 -10.83
CA SER A 73 -6.49 -7.35 -9.98
C SER A 73 -5.09 -7.50 -9.38
N SER A 74 -4.05 -7.31 -10.19
CA SER A 74 -2.66 -7.41 -9.73
C SER A 74 -2.35 -6.38 -8.64
N GLU A 75 -2.74 -5.12 -8.85
CA GLU A 75 -2.49 -4.07 -7.86
C GLU A 75 -3.30 -4.23 -6.58
N MET A 76 -4.55 -4.70 -6.68
CA MET A 76 -5.34 -5.01 -5.50
C MET A 76 -4.73 -6.15 -4.71
N THR A 77 -4.17 -7.17 -5.36
CA THR A 77 -3.42 -8.22 -4.68
C THR A 77 -2.19 -7.65 -3.96
N LYS A 78 -1.39 -6.81 -4.63
CA LYS A 78 -0.23 -6.17 -3.99
C LYS A 78 -0.65 -5.34 -2.78
N LEU A 79 -1.72 -4.54 -2.92
CA LEU A 79 -2.23 -3.72 -1.82
C LEU A 79 -2.71 -4.56 -0.64
N ALA A 80 -3.44 -5.64 -0.90
CA ALA A 80 -3.90 -6.56 0.12
C ALA A 80 -2.73 -7.25 0.84
N THR A 81 -1.72 -7.73 0.10
CA THR A 81 -0.52 -8.33 0.69
C THR A 81 0.25 -7.34 1.57
N SER A 82 0.42 -6.09 1.10
CA SER A 82 1.08 -5.04 1.89
C SER A 82 0.28 -4.67 3.15
N ALA A 83 -1.04 -4.57 3.05
CA ALA A 83 -1.89 -4.25 4.20
C ALA A 83 -1.85 -5.36 5.27
N SER A 84 -1.86 -6.63 4.86
CA SER A 84 -1.70 -7.76 5.78
C SER A 84 -0.34 -7.73 6.47
N ALA A 85 0.74 -7.47 5.74
CA ALA A 85 2.09 -7.34 6.32
C ALA A 85 2.20 -6.17 7.31
N LEU A 86 1.55 -5.03 7.01
CA LEU A 86 1.48 -3.90 7.93
C LEU A 86 0.72 -4.26 9.21
N ALA A 87 -0.43 -4.95 9.08
CA ALA A 87 -1.24 -5.39 10.22
C ALA A 87 -0.49 -6.39 11.11
N GLU A 88 0.21 -7.36 10.51
CA GLU A 88 1.06 -8.30 11.26
C GLU A 88 2.19 -7.60 12.01
N THR A 89 2.80 -6.58 11.39
CA THR A 89 3.85 -5.77 12.02
C THR A 89 3.27 -4.98 13.19
N ALA A 90 2.12 -4.33 13.00
CA ALA A 90 1.45 -3.57 14.04
C ALA A 90 1.08 -4.42 15.26
N VAL A 91 0.52 -5.62 15.04
CA VAL A 91 0.17 -6.57 16.12
C VAL A 91 1.41 -7.03 16.89
N ARG A 92 2.50 -7.34 16.17
CA ARG A 92 3.77 -7.77 16.76
C ARG A 92 4.38 -6.66 17.61
N THR A 93 4.42 -5.43 17.10
CA THR A 93 4.92 -4.26 17.82
C THR A 93 4.09 -4.00 19.08
N ALA A 94 2.75 -3.99 18.97
CA ALA A 94 1.88 -3.78 20.13
C ALA A 94 2.06 -4.85 21.22
N THR A 95 2.29 -6.10 20.81
CA THR A 95 2.55 -7.22 21.74
C THR A 95 3.90 -7.04 22.43
N GLN A 96 4.95 -6.69 21.68
CA GLN A 96 6.29 -6.44 22.22
C GLN A 96 6.32 -5.23 23.17
N GLU A 97 5.63 -4.13 22.82
CA GLU A 97 5.46 -2.97 23.69
C GLU A 97 4.70 -3.34 24.98
N GLY A 98 3.62 -4.10 24.86
CA GLY A 98 2.84 -4.59 26.00
C GLY A 98 3.65 -5.48 26.95
N GLU A 99 4.45 -6.40 26.42
CA GLU A 99 5.36 -7.24 27.21
C GLU A 99 6.49 -6.43 27.86
N ALA A 100 7.04 -5.43 27.18
CA ALA A 100 8.09 -4.57 27.72
C ALA A 100 7.56 -3.73 28.89
N MET A 101 6.34 -3.18 28.76
CA MET A 101 5.65 -2.47 29.84
C MET A 101 5.35 -3.40 31.03
N ALA A 102 4.86 -4.62 30.77
CA ALA A 102 4.59 -5.60 31.82
C ALA A 102 5.86 -6.03 32.59
N ARG A 103 6.99 -6.18 31.88
CA ARG A 103 8.31 -6.46 32.49
C ARG A 103 8.83 -5.29 33.33
N GLN A 104 8.67 -4.05 32.88
CA GLN A 104 9.00 -2.87 33.69
C GLN A 104 8.12 -2.71 34.94
N ALA A 105 6.84 -3.08 34.85
CA ALA A 105 5.91 -3.01 35.98
C ALA A 105 6.17 -4.10 37.03
N SER A 106 6.64 -5.28 36.61
CA SER A 106 6.94 -6.43 37.49
C SER A 106 8.32 -6.36 38.14
N GLY A 107 9.31 -5.69 37.52
CA GLY A 107 10.65 -5.47 38.10
C GLY A 107 10.74 -4.36 39.17
N LYS A 108 9.62 -3.73 39.54
CA LYS A 108 9.56 -2.63 40.53
C LYS A 108 9.09 -3.07 41.94
N ARG A 109 9.14 -4.36 42.27
CA ARG A 109 8.89 -4.88 43.62
C ARG A 109 10.17 -5.20 44.36
#